data_AF-A0A7Y0XCZ6-F1
#
_entry.id   AF-A0A7Y0XCZ6-F1
#
_cell.length_a   1.000
_cell.length_b   1.000
_cell.length_c   1.000
_cell.angle_alpha   90.00
_cell.angle_beta   90.00
_cell.angle_gamma   90.00
#
_symmetry.space_group_name_H-M   'P 1'
#
loop_
_entity.id
_entity.type
_entity.pdbx_description
1 polymer ?
#
loop_
_entity_poly.entity_id
_entity_poly.type
_entity_poly.pdbx_seq_one_letter_code
_entity_poly.pdbx_strand_id
1 'polypeptide(L)' 'DKVVSSDGKSTWFDVVKSPFKDKASGTNGVLIMARDISERYLAEQKLEKANLELEKLSFMDSLTQVSNRRRFDEQLQVL' A
#
# COMPACT_ATOMS: atom_id res chain seq x y z
N ASP A 1 2.59 -9.77 -5.38
CA ASP A 1 3.29 -10.85 -4.65
C ASP A 1 4.54 -10.33 -3.95
N LYS A 2 4.83 -10.84 -2.76
CA LYS A 2 6.09 -10.56 -2.03
C LYS A 2 7.03 -11.74 -2.20
N VAL A 3 8.25 -11.48 -2.67
CA VAL A 3 9.32 -12.47 -2.79
C VAL A 3 10.43 -12.10 -1.81
N VAL A 4 10.97 -13.09 -1.11
CA VAL A 4 12.10 -12.92 -0.20
C VAL A 4 13.30 -13.63 -0.80
N SER A 5 14.35 -12.86 -1.08
CA SER A 5 15.63 -13.36 -1.56
C SER A 5 16.39 -14.12 -0.47
N SER A 6 17.37 -14.93 -0.85
CA SER A 6 18.20 -15.71 0.10
C SER A 6 19.00 -14.85 1.08
N ASP A 7 19.24 -13.58 0.74
CA ASP A 7 19.86 -12.56 1.60
C ASP A 7 18.86 -11.88 2.56
N GLY A 8 17.58 -12.28 2.54
CA GLY A 8 16.52 -11.74 3.38
C GLY A 8 15.86 -10.48 2.82
N LYS A 9 16.30 -9.97 1.66
CA LYS A 9 15.68 -8.78 1.04
C LYS A 9 14.29 -9.13 0.52
N SER A 10 13.31 -8.31 0.88
CA SER A 10 11.94 -8.44 0.37
C SER A 10 11.73 -7.56 -0.85
N THR A 11 11.23 -8.15 -1.94
CA THR A 11 10.85 -7.44 -3.17
C THR A 11 9.37 -7.67 -3.44
N TRP A 12 8.65 -6.59 -3.75
CA TRP A 12 7.24 -6.63 -4.12
C TRP A 12 7.11 -6.59 -5.63
N PHE A 13 6.41 -7.57 -6.19
CA PHE A 13 6.12 -7.64 -7.60
C PHE A 13 4.62 -7.51 -7.87
N ASP A 14 4.28 -6.66 -8.82
CA ASP A 14 3.00 -6.72 -9.51
C ASP A 14 3.15 -7.71 -10.67
N VAL A 15 2.36 -8.79 -10.64
CA VAL A 15 2.52 -9.93 -11.55
C VAL A 15 1.24 -10.16 -12.32
N VAL A 16 1.34 -10.06 -13.65
CA VAL A 16 0.26 -10.39 -14.59
C VAL A 16 0.63 -11.66 -15.33
N LYS A 17 -0.30 -12.63 -15.34
CA LYS A 17 -0.15 -13.90 -16.05
C LYS A 17 -1.27 -14.02 -17.07
N SER A 18 -0.92 -14.19 -18.33
CA SER A 18 -1.87 -14.39 -19.43
C SER A 18 -1.57 -15.69 -20.15
N PRO A 19 -2.58 -16.49 -20.56
CA PRO A 19 -2.35 -17.58 -21.49
C PRO A 19 -1.75 -17.00 -22.79
N PHE A 20 -0.78 -17.72 -23.34
CA PHE A 20 -0.16 -17.38 -24.61
C PHE A 20 -0.20 -18.63 -25.49
N LYS A 21 -0.63 -18.46 -26.74
CA LYS A 21 -0.61 -19.54 -27.72
C LYS A 21 0.25 -19.12 -28.89
N ASP A 22 1.30 -19.88 -29.14
CA ASP A 22 2.12 -19.67 -30.32
C ASP A 22 1.37 -20.23 -31.55
N LYS A 23 1.11 -19.35 -32.52
CA LYS A 23 0.41 -19.70 -33.76
C LYS A 23 1.27 -20.53 -34.71
N ALA A 24 2.61 -20.47 -34.60
CA ALA A 24 3.52 -21.19 -35.49
C ALA A 24 3.79 -22.62 -35.01
N SER A 25 4.08 -22.80 -33.72
CA SER A 25 4.34 -24.13 -33.14
C SER A 25 3.09 -24.84 -32.60
N GLY A 26 1.98 -24.10 -32.40
CA GLY A 26 0.77 -24.62 -31.74
C GLY A 26 0.91 -24.78 -30.22
N THR A 27 2.05 -24.37 -29.65
CA THR A 27 2.35 -24.53 -28.22
C THR A 27 1.49 -23.61 -27.36
N ASN A 28 0.92 -24.16 -26.29
CA ASN A 28 0.30 -23.38 -25.22
C ASN A 28 1.35 -23.06 -24.15
N GLY A 29 1.40 -21.80 -23.74
CA GLY A 29 2.27 -21.29 -22.69
C GLY A 29 1.58 -20.22 -21.84
N VAL A 30 2.35 -19.62 -20.95
CA VAL A 30 1.91 -18.51 -20.11
C VAL A 30 2.89 -17.37 -20.28
N LEU A 31 2.39 -16.20 -20.67
CA LEU A 31 3.15 -14.96 -20.62
C LEU A 31 3.07 -14.40 -19.20
N ILE A 32 4.23 -14.22 -18.58
CA ILE A 32 4.35 -13.63 -17.25
C ILE A 32 5.03 -12.28 -17.39
N MET A 33 4.39 -11.24 -16.88
CA MET A 33 4.99 -9.92 -16.69
C MET A 33 5.08 -9.66 -15.20
N ALA A 34 6.28 -9.40 -14.70
CA ALA A 34 6.52 -9.06 -13.31
C ALA A 34 7.20 -7.68 -13.25
N ARG A 35 6.58 -6.75 -12.53
CA ARG A 35 7.13 -5.41 -12.29
C ARG A 35 7.49 -5.28 -10.83
N ASP A 36 8.73 -4.92 -10.53
CA ASP A 36 9.12 -4.54 -9.18
C ASP A 36 8.41 -3.23 -8.79
N ILE A 37 7.64 -3.27 -7.72
CA ILE A 37 6.89 -2.15 -7.15
C ILE A 37 7.33 -1.85 -5.71
N SER A 38 8.49 -2.34 -5.28
CA SER A 38 8.97 -2.21 -3.90
C SER A 38 9.09 -0.76 -3.46
N GLU A 39 9.67 0.10 -4.30
CA GLU A 39 9.83 1.53 -3.99
C GLU A 39 8.48 2.22 -3.82
N ARG A 40 7.54 1.97 -4.76
CA ARG A 40 6.20 2.54 -4.71
C ARG A 40 5.45 2.07 -3.47
N TYR A 41 5.48 0.79 -3.18
CA TYR A 41 4.81 0.20 -2.02
C TYR A 41 5.37 0.77 -0.70
N LEU A 42 6.69 0.96 -0.60
CA LEU A 42 7.31 1.58 0.57
C LEU A 42 6.95 3.05 0.71
N ALA A 43 6.86 3.80 -0.40
CA ALA A 43 6.44 5.19 -0.39
C ALA A 43 4.99 5.35 0.07
N GLU A 44 4.08 4.54 -0.47
CA GLU A 44 2.66 4.53 -0.08
C GLU A 44 2.50 4.22 1.42
N GLN A 45 3.19 3.20 1.94
CA GLN A 45 3.17 2.90 3.38
C GLN A 45 3.73 4.03 4.26
N LYS A 46 4.80 4.70 3.83
CA LYS A 46 5.36 5.83 4.60
C LYS A 46 4.38 6.99 4.63
N LEU A 47 3.73 7.28 3.50
CA LEU A 47 2.72 8.31 3.39
C LEU A 47 1.51 8.01 4.29
N GLU A 48 1.01 6.77 4.28
CA GLU A 48 -0.09 6.34 5.14
C GLU A 48 0.24 6.49 6.63
N LYS A 49 1.44 6.06 7.04
CA LYS A 49 1.90 6.24 8.42
C LYS A 49 1.99 7.72 8.82
N ALA A 50 2.57 8.56 7.97
CA ALA A 50 2.67 9.99 8.24
C ALA A 50 1.28 10.64 8.35
N ASN A 51 0.34 10.26 7.48
CA ASN A 51 -1.03 10.75 7.54
C ASN A 51 -1.74 10.33 8.83
N LEU A 52 -1.60 9.07 9.26
CA LEU A 52 -2.17 8.59 10.53
C LEU A 52 -1.56 9.30 11.75
N GLU A 53 -0.27 9.61 11.73
CA GLU A 53 0.38 10.38 12.79
C GLU A 53 -0.11 11.83 12.83
N LEU A 54 -0.19 12.49 11.66
CA LEU A 54 -0.73 13.84 11.54
C LEU A 54 -2.20 13.91 11.98
N GLU A 55 -3.00 12.92 11.62
CA GLU A 55 -4.40 12.82 12.02
C GLU A 55 -4.53 12.71 13.55
N LYS A 56 -3.75 11.83 14.19
CA LYS A 56 -3.71 11.73 15.67
C LYS A 56 -3.34 13.06 16.33
N LEU A 57 -2.33 13.75 15.80
CA LEU A 57 -1.92 15.06 16.30
C LEU A 57 -3.00 16.13 16.04
N SER A 58 -3.68 16.06 14.91
CA SER A 58 -4.79 16.94 14.53
C SER A 58 -6.04 16.75 15.38
N PHE A 59 -6.11 15.74 16.25
CA PHE A 59 -7.23 15.51 17.16
C PHE A 59 -6.94 15.92 18.62
N MET A 60 -5.71 16.35 18.92
CA MET A 60 -5.34 16.84 20.24
C MET A 60 -5.24 18.37 20.21
N ASP A 61 -5.76 19.01 21.25
CA ASP A 61 -5.55 20.43 21.49
C ASP A 61 -4.12 20.63 22.02
N SER A 62 -3.31 21.43 21.32
CA SER A 62 -1.88 21.58 21.63
C SER A 62 -1.60 22.24 22.98
N LEU A 63 -2.58 22.95 23.54
CA LEU A 63 -2.46 23.65 24.83
C LEU A 63 -2.87 22.76 26.01
N THR A 64 -3.88 21.91 25.85
CA THR A 64 -4.53 21.18 26.95
C THR A 64 -4.36 19.67 26.87
N GLN A 65 -3.84 19.13 25.76
CA GLN A 65 -3.70 17.69 25.50
C GLN A 65 -5.03 16.90 25.57
N VAL A 66 -6.17 17.60 25.55
CA VAL A 66 -7.50 16.97 25.45
C VAL A 66 -7.95 16.90 23.99
N SER A 67 -9.02 16.12 23.73
CA SER A 67 -9.61 16.02 22.39
C SER A 67 -10.09 17.38 21.91
N ASN A 68 -9.70 17.77 20.70
CA ASN A 68 -10.04 19.08 20.17
C ASN A 68 -11.42 19.11 19.49
N ARG A 69 -11.83 20.32 19.10
CA ARG A 69 -13.14 20.57 18.49
C ARG A 69 -13.43 19.71 17.27
N ARG A 70 -12.44 19.40 16.44
CA ARG A 70 -12.60 18.55 15.26
C ARG A 70 -13.06 17.13 15.64
N ARG A 71 -12.48 16.55 16.70
CA ARG A 71 -12.88 15.22 17.21
C ARG A 71 -14.29 15.24 17.81
N PHE A 72 -14.66 16.34 18.47
CA PHE A 72 -16.00 16.53 19.02
C PHE A 72 -17.05 16.61 17.92
N ASP A 73 -16.80 17.41 16.88
CA ASP A 73 -17.73 17.60 15.77
C ASP A 73 -17.92 16.31 14.95
N GLU A 74 -16.86 15.51 14.74
CA GLU A 74 -16.97 14.18 14.09
C GLU A 74 -17.87 13.21 14.87
N GLN A 75 -17.73 13.15 16.21
CA GLN A 75 -18.58 12.28 17.01
C GLN A 75 -20.04 12.75 17.05
N LEU A 76 -20.29 14.04 16.90
CA LEU A 76 -21.65 14.59 16.86
C LEU A 76 -22.38 14.29 15.53
N GLN A 77 -21.64 14.15 14.42
CA GLN A 77 -22.20 13.80 13.11
C GLN A 77 -22.48 12.30 12.93
N VAL A 78 -21.94 11.45 13.80
CA VAL A 78 -22.15 9.97 13.76
C VAL A 78 -23.43 9.55 14.52
N LEU A 79 -24.12 10.49 15.18
CA LEU A 79 -25.45 10.32 15.80
C LEU A 79 -26.57 10.68 14.82
#